data_AF-J5TUB3-F1
#
_entry.id   AF-J5TUB3-F1
#
_cell.length_a   1.000
_cell.length_b   1.000
_cell.length_c   1.000
_cell.angle_alpha   90.00
_cell.angle_beta   90.00
_cell.angle_gamma   90.00
#
_symmetry.space_group_name_H-M   'P 1'
#
loop_
_entity.id
_entity.type
_entity.pdbx_description
1 polymer ?
#
loop_
_entity_poly.entity_id
_entity_poly.type
_entity_poly.pdbx_seq_one_letter_code
_entity_poly.pdbx_strand_id
1 'polypeptide(L)'
;MHLLGHHLADYKVLKYALRKFFGISYSTADRLLARLSIPEKALVSSLTERQVTALSSYLSAPSTSTPPGPTPVTPPHATDAQVRAALEDAKRKGPDPMDTLEIESDLRRNRKADIQHLADVGSYRGRRHAMSLPVRGQNTRSNGLTARKLNHLKRRNMS
;
A
#
# COMPACT_ATOMS: atom_id res chain seq x y z
N MET A 1 1.10 20.74 4.98
CA MET A 1 2.30 20.25 4.25
C MET A 1 1.92 19.70 2.88
N HIS A 2 2.72 19.93 1.82
CA HIS A 2 2.52 19.32 0.50
C HIS A 2 3.49 18.15 0.27
N LEU A 3 2.98 17.03 -0.23
CA LEU A 3 3.75 15.82 -0.50
C LEU A 3 3.20 15.12 -1.75
N LEU A 4 4.05 14.87 -2.75
CA LEU A 4 3.65 14.26 -4.04
C LEU A 4 2.36 14.89 -4.63
N GLY A 5 2.28 16.22 -4.60
CA GLY A 5 1.13 16.98 -5.11
C GLY A 5 -0.13 16.96 -4.23
N HIS A 6 -0.09 16.33 -3.05
CA HIS A 6 -1.23 16.26 -2.12
C HIS A 6 -1.01 17.15 -0.89
N HIS A 7 -2.03 17.94 -0.55
CA HIS A 7 -2.04 18.70 0.70
C HIS A 7 -2.43 17.80 1.89
N LEU A 8 -1.52 17.65 2.84
CA LEU A 8 -1.71 17.00 4.13
C LEU A 8 -1.95 18.07 5.20
N ALA A 9 -3.02 17.89 5.98
CA ALA A 9 -3.36 18.81 7.06
C ALA A 9 -2.43 18.63 8.26
N ASP A 10 -1.85 19.72 8.73
CA ASP A 10 -0.74 19.71 9.70
C ASP A 10 -1.16 19.20 11.09
N TYR A 11 -2.43 19.40 11.46
CA TYR A 11 -3.02 18.96 12.73
C TYR A 11 -3.36 17.47 12.79
N LYS A 12 -3.28 16.75 11.66
CA LYS A 12 -3.61 15.31 11.63
C LYS A 12 -2.38 14.49 11.99
N VAL A 13 -2.63 13.32 12.60
CA VAL A 13 -1.61 12.29 12.79
C VAL A 13 -1.17 11.78 11.42
N LEU A 14 0.14 11.67 11.20
CA LEU A 14 0.74 11.30 9.91
C LEU A 14 0.20 9.94 9.42
N LYS A 15 0.04 8.95 10.31
CA LYS A 15 -0.58 7.64 10.02
C LYS A 15 -1.92 7.77 9.28
N TYR A 16 -2.79 8.67 9.73
CA TYR A 16 -4.10 8.90 9.10
C TYR A 16 -4.00 9.78 7.86
N ALA A 17 -3.08 10.73 7.86
CA ALA A 17 -2.85 11.62 6.73
C ALA A 17 -2.31 10.86 5.50
N LEU A 18 -1.44 9.86 5.71
CA LEU A 18 -0.88 9.03 4.64
C LEU A 18 -1.93 8.20 3.89
N ARG A 19 -3.05 7.84 4.53
CA ARG A 19 -4.16 7.13 3.86
C ARG A 19 -4.85 7.97 2.79
N LYS A 20 -4.57 9.28 2.72
CA LYS A 20 -5.01 10.13 1.61
C LYS A 20 -4.46 9.64 0.28
N PHE A 21 -3.26 9.04 0.30
CA PHE A 21 -2.65 8.46 -0.89
C PHE A 21 -3.31 7.13 -1.25
N PHE A 22 -3.72 7.02 -2.51
CA PHE A 22 -4.29 5.80 -3.05
C PHE A 22 -3.26 4.67 -3.09
N GLY A 23 -3.55 3.58 -2.39
CA GLY A 23 -2.62 2.45 -2.23
C GLY A 23 -2.07 2.34 -0.81
N ILE A 24 -2.13 3.41 0.00
CA ILE A 24 -1.67 3.39 1.39
C ILE A 24 -2.84 3.01 2.33
N SER A 25 -2.65 1.91 3.04
CA SER A 25 -3.51 1.37 4.09
C SER A 25 -2.94 1.64 5.48
N TYR A 26 -3.64 1.22 6.54
CA TYR A 26 -3.13 1.31 7.91
C TYR A 26 -1.84 0.52 8.12
N SER A 27 -1.82 -0.73 7.66
CA SER A 27 -0.67 -1.61 7.87
C SER A 27 0.57 -1.16 7.09
N THR A 28 0.37 -0.53 5.93
CA THR A 28 1.46 0.04 5.15
C THR A 28 1.94 1.35 5.78
N ALA A 29 1.04 2.24 6.21
CA ALA A 29 1.42 3.44 6.95
C ALA A 29 2.24 3.10 8.20
N ASP A 30 1.84 2.11 9.00
CA ASP A 30 2.56 1.70 10.21
C ASP A 30 3.97 1.20 9.92
N ARG A 31 4.11 0.35 8.91
CA ARG A 31 5.42 -0.15 8.47
C ARG A 31 6.30 0.98 7.93
N LEU A 32 5.73 1.94 7.19
CA LEU A 32 6.47 3.08 6.66
C LEU A 32 6.99 3.98 7.78
N LEU A 33 6.15 4.26 8.79
CA LEU A 33 6.55 5.04 9.96
C LEU A 33 7.65 4.33 10.75
N ALA A 34 7.51 3.02 10.99
CA ALA A 34 8.53 2.22 11.65
C ALA A 34 9.87 2.26 10.89
N ARG A 35 9.82 2.17 9.56
CA ARG A 35 10.99 2.19 8.68
C ARG A 35 11.75 3.51 8.74
N LEU A 36 11.02 4.63 8.78
CA LEU A 36 11.57 5.97 8.87
C LEU A 36 11.86 6.41 10.31
N SER A 37 11.67 5.52 11.29
CA SER A 37 11.83 5.79 12.72
C SER A 37 10.99 6.98 13.19
N ILE A 38 9.77 7.11 12.68
CA ILE A 38 8.80 8.15 13.05
C ILE A 38 7.79 7.54 14.03
N PRO A 39 7.46 8.21 15.16
CA PRO A 39 6.48 7.67 16.09
C PRO A 39 5.07 7.63 15.46
N GLU A 40 4.29 6.59 15.77
CA GLU A 40 2.97 6.36 15.16
C GLU A 40 1.97 7.51 15.36
N LYS A 41 2.12 8.24 16.47
CA LYS A 41 1.27 9.38 16.86
C LYS A 41 1.84 10.74 16.42
N ALA A 42 2.92 10.76 15.64
CA ALA A 42 3.50 11.99 15.10
C ALA A 42 2.45 12.78 14.31
N LEU A 43 2.40 14.09 14.54
CA LEU A 43 1.62 15.00 13.72
C LEU A 43 2.37 15.30 12.43
N VAL A 44 1.63 15.62 11.38
CA VAL A 44 2.22 16.08 10.11
C VAL A 44 3.08 17.33 10.34
N SER A 45 2.68 18.21 11.25
CA SER A 45 3.47 19.40 11.64
C SER A 45 4.79 19.09 12.33
N SER A 46 4.89 17.96 13.04
CA SER A 46 6.09 17.61 13.83
C SER A 46 7.21 16.98 13.01
N LEU A 47 7.02 16.79 11.70
CA LEU A 47 8.02 16.16 10.84
C LEU A 47 9.19 17.10 10.55
N THR A 48 10.40 16.57 10.68
CA THR A 48 11.60 17.27 10.23
C THR A 48 11.73 17.22 8.71
N GLU A 49 12.39 18.21 8.11
CA GLU A 49 12.64 18.25 6.66
C GLU A 49 13.37 17.00 6.14
N ARG A 50 14.27 16.43 6.95
CA ARG A 50 14.94 15.16 6.64
C ARG A 50 13.95 14.00 6.54
N GLN A 51 13.00 13.90 7.47
CA GLN A 51 11.94 12.89 7.45
C GLN A 51 10.99 13.10 6.27
N VAL A 52 10.66 14.35 5.92
CA VAL A 52 9.86 14.67 4.74
C VAL A 52 10.55 14.20 3.46
N THR A 53 11.85 14.48 3.33
CA THR A 53 12.65 14.09 2.17
C THR A 53 12.78 12.56 2.07
N ALA A 54 13.03 11.89 3.19
CA ALA A 54 13.09 10.43 3.27
C ALA A 54 11.74 9.79 2.89
N LEU A 55 10.64 10.37 3.36
CA LEU A 55 9.30 9.89 3.05
C LEU A 55 8.95 10.11 1.57
N SER A 56 9.29 11.27 1.01
CA SER A 56 9.08 11.57 -0.42
C SER A 56 9.88 10.63 -1.33
N SER A 57 11.18 10.47 -1.06
CA SER A 57 12.05 9.57 -1.82
C SER A 57 11.56 8.12 -1.75
N TYR A 58 11.14 7.66 -0.57
CA TYR A 58 10.62 6.31 -0.38
C TYR A 58 9.33 6.06 -1.16
N LEU A 59 8.37 6.99 -1.10
CA LEU A 59 7.11 6.87 -1.83
C LEU A 59 7.30 6.97 -3.36
N SER A 60 8.35 7.64 -3.83
CA SER A 60 8.68 7.71 -5.25
C SER A 60 9.42 6.46 -5.76
N ALA A 61 10.21 5.80 -4.92
CA ALA A 61 11.02 4.63 -5.30
C ALA A 61 11.19 3.68 -4.10
N PRO A 62 10.22 2.78 -3.83
CA PRO A 62 10.24 1.92 -2.65
C PRO A 62 11.40 0.92 -2.65
N SER A 63 11.88 0.53 -3.84
CA SER A 63 12.93 -0.48 -4.06
C SER A 63 14.34 -0.04 -3.66
N THR A 64 14.54 1.24 -3.32
CA THR A 64 15.89 1.81 -3.08
C THR A 64 16.25 1.88 -1.58
N SER A 65 15.33 1.54 -0.66
CA SER A 65 15.67 1.57 0.77
C SER A 65 16.42 0.30 1.17
N THR A 66 17.74 0.40 1.35
CA THR A 66 18.59 -0.66 1.90
C THR A 66 17.91 -1.28 3.11
N PRO A 67 17.46 -2.56 3.07
CA PRO A 67 16.90 -3.25 4.23
C PRO A 67 17.78 -2.94 5.44
N PRO A 68 17.21 -2.64 6.63
CA PRO A 68 18.06 -2.48 7.79
C PRO A 68 18.82 -3.81 7.89
N GLY A 69 20.15 -3.76 7.71
CA GLY A 69 20.97 -4.96 7.80
C GLY A 69 20.56 -5.67 9.08
N PRO A 70 20.40 -7.01 9.07
CA PRO A 70 19.96 -7.73 10.24
C PRO A 70 20.83 -7.25 11.39
N THR A 71 20.23 -6.56 12.37
CA THR A 71 20.97 -6.25 13.58
C THR A 71 21.39 -7.61 14.10
N PRO A 72 22.70 -7.86 14.28
CA PRO A 72 23.13 -9.09 14.89
C PRO A 72 22.74 -9.00 16.37
N VAL A 73 21.45 -9.22 16.65
CA VAL A 73 21.02 -9.81 17.91
C VAL A 73 21.34 -11.29 17.80
N THR A 74 22.62 -11.59 17.66
CA THR A 74 23.14 -12.86 18.13
C THR A 74 23.46 -12.59 19.58
N PRO A 75 22.61 -13.00 20.54
CA PRO A 75 23.04 -13.00 21.93
C PRO A 75 24.41 -13.67 22.01
N PRO A 76 25.35 -13.19 22.84
CA PRO A 76 26.72 -13.72 22.90
C PRO A 76 26.79 -15.22 23.26
N HIS A 77 25.65 -15.87 23.54
CA HIS A 77 25.48 -17.30 23.82
C HIS A 77 24.40 -18.01 22.98
N ALA A 78 24.06 -17.49 21.79
CA ALA A 78 23.12 -18.18 20.92
C ALA A 78 23.71 -19.52 20.43
N THR A 79 23.02 -20.62 20.70
CA THR A 79 23.43 -21.95 20.22
C THR A 79 23.28 -22.04 18.70
N ASP A 80 24.09 -22.87 18.03
CA ASP A 80 23.99 -23.08 16.57
C ASP A 80 22.56 -23.46 16.11
N ALA A 81 21.81 -24.14 16.98
CA ALA A 81 20.40 -24.46 16.75
C ALA A 81 19.51 -23.21 16.70
N GLN A 82 19.73 -22.21 17.56
CA GLN A 82 19.00 -20.95 17.56
C GLN A 82 19.35 -20.08 16.34
N VAL A 83 20.62 -20.08 15.93
CA VAL A 83 21.05 -19.36 14.72
C VAL A 83 20.42 -19.97 13.47
N ARG A 84 20.41 -21.31 13.35
CA ARG A 84 19.74 -22.01 12.24
C ARG A 84 18.24 -21.79 12.23
N ALA A 85 17.58 -21.84 13.39
CA ALA A 85 16.15 -21.57 13.51
C ALA A 85 15.80 -20.14 13.08
N ALA A 86 16.58 -19.13 13.51
CA ALA A 86 16.38 -17.74 13.12
C ALA A 86 16.59 -17.52 11.61
N LEU A 87 17.56 -18.20 11.00
CA LEU A 87 17.80 -18.14 9.56
C LEU A 87 16.64 -18.77 8.76
N GLU A 88 16.11 -19.91 9.23
CA GLU A 88 14.93 -20.56 8.65
C GLU A 88 13.67 -19.69 8.79
N ASP A 89 13.48 -19.04 9.93
CA ASP A 89 12.37 -18.12 10.16
C ASP A 89 12.47 -16.85 9.30
N ALA A 90 13.68 -16.34 9.07
CA ALA A 90 13.93 -15.25 8.13
C ALA A 90 13.59 -15.67 6.69
N LYS A 91 13.92 -16.90 6.30
CA LYS A 91 13.64 -17.45 4.96
C LYS A 91 12.15 -17.75 4.73
N ARG A 92 11.39 -18.07 5.79
CA ARG A 92 9.93 -18.24 5.74
C ARG A 92 9.17 -16.94 5.54
N LYS A 93 9.74 -15.81 5.99
CA LYS A 93 9.17 -14.49 5.76
C LYS A 93 9.39 -14.13 4.29
N GLY A 94 8.31 -14.21 3.51
CA GLY A 94 8.31 -13.78 2.12
C GLY A 94 8.80 -12.32 1.97
N PRO A 95 9.10 -11.88 0.74
CA PRO A 95 9.62 -10.54 0.49
C PRO A 95 8.76 -9.48 1.17
N ASP A 96 9.40 -8.47 1.74
CA ASP A 96 8.68 -7.43 2.46
C ASP A 96 7.67 -6.77 1.51
N PRO A 97 6.38 -6.66 1.90
CA PRO A 97 5.33 -6.12 1.03
C PRO A 97 5.54 -4.64 0.66
N MET A 98 6.58 -4.05 1.24
CA MET A 98 7.02 -2.70 1.04
C MET A 98 7.85 -2.51 -0.24
N ASP A 99 8.55 -3.55 -0.69
CA ASP A 99 9.44 -3.44 -1.86
C ASP A 99 8.66 -3.35 -3.17
N THR A 100 7.45 -3.91 -3.21
CA THR A 100 6.54 -3.93 -4.37
C THR A 100 5.41 -2.91 -4.26
N LEU A 101 5.58 -1.87 -3.44
CA LEU A 101 4.50 -0.94 -3.12
C LEU A 101 4.22 0.03 -4.30
N GLU A 102 3.08 -0.13 -4.94
CA GLU A 102 2.59 0.80 -5.97
C GLU A 102 1.59 1.81 -5.40
N ILE A 103 1.71 3.08 -5.76
CA ILE A 103 0.88 4.18 -5.23
C ILE A 103 0.29 5.02 -6.36
N GLU A 104 -0.82 5.70 -6.06
CA GLU A 104 -1.46 6.74 -6.88
C GLU A 104 -1.64 6.38 -8.35
N SER A 105 -0.93 7.06 -9.25
CA SER A 105 -1.12 6.94 -10.69
C SER A 105 -0.80 5.56 -11.17
N ASP A 106 0.23 4.94 -10.62
CA ASP A 106 0.79 3.69 -11.14
C ASP A 106 -0.13 2.54 -10.74
N LEU A 107 -0.55 2.48 -9.47
CA LEU A 107 -1.56 1.52 -9.03
C LEU A 107 -2.89 1.68 -9.78
N ARG A 108 -3.29 2.90 -10.14
CA ARG A 108 -4.50 3.15 -10.95
C ARG A 108 -4.33 2.71 -12.40
N ARG A 109 -3.16 2.93 -12.99
CA ARG A 109 -2.83 2.51 -14.37
C ARG A 109 -2.78 0.99 -14.45
N ASN A 110 -2.08 0.33 -13.54
CA ASN A 110 -1.95 -1.13 -13.50
C ASN A 110 -3.31 -1.78 -13.33
N ARG A 111 -4.13 -1.31 -12.38
CA ARG A 111 -5.50 -1.81 -12.22
C ARG A 111 -6.37 -1.64 -13.47
N LYS A 112 -6.20 -0.54 -14.22
CA LYS A 112 -6.92 -0.34 -15.49
C LYS A 112 -6.41 -1.28 -16.57
N ALA A 113 -5.09 -1.44 -16.67
CA ALA A 113 -4.46 -2.37 -17.60
C ALA A 113 -4.92 -3.81 -17.36
N ASP A 114 -5.00 -4.24 -16.10
CA ASP A 114 -5.50 -5.57 -15.73
C ASP A 114 -6.96 -5.78 -16.18
N ILE A 115 -7.83 -4.78 -15.94
CA ILE A 115 -9.24 -4.84 -16.35
C ILE A 115 -9.36 -4.86 -17.87
N GLN A 116 -8.56 -4.05 -18.57
CA GLN A 116 -8.54 -3.99 -20.02
C GLN A 116 -8.08 -5.33 -20.60
N HIS A 117 -7.00 -5.89 -20.06
CA HIS A 117 -6.50 -7.20 -20.45
C HIS A 117 -7.56 -8.30 -20.27
N LEU A 118 -8.28 -8.32 -19.14
CA LEU A 118 -9.38 -9.26 -18.92
C LEU A 118 -10.51 -9.12 -19.95
N ALA A 119 -10.77 -7.90 -20.42
CA ALA A 119 -11.77 -7.61 -21.45
C ALA A 119 -11.29 -8.05 -22.83
N ASP A 120 -10.03 -7.75 -23.18
CA ASP A 120 -9.41 -8.09 -24.47
C ASP A 120 -9.33 -9.62 -24.65
N VAL A 121 -8.99 -10.36 -23.59
CA VAL A 121 -8.99 -11.83 -23.57
C VAL A 121 -10.41 -12.43 -23.71
N GLY A 122 -11.47 -11.63 -23.49
CA GLY A 122 -12.85 -12.11 -23.56
C GLY A 122 -13.30 -12.94 -22.37
N SER A 123 -12.56 -12.90 -21.25
CA SER A 123 -12.88 -13.64 -20.03
C SER A 123 -14.27 -13.28 -19.47
N TYR A 124 -14.90 -14.19 -18.72
CA TYR A 124 -16.18 -13.89 -18.05
C TYR A 124 -16.08 -12.63 -17.17
N ARG A 125 -14.98 -12.48 -16.43
CA ARG A 125 -14.71 -11.30 -15.59
C ARG A 125 -14.64 -10.04 -16.43
N GLY A 126 -13.93 -10.08 -17.57
CA GLY A 126 -13.83 -8.96 -18.52
C GLY A 126 -15.20 -8.52 -19.05
N ARG A 127 -16.02 -9.47 -19.53
CA ARG A 127 -17.38 -9.18 -19.98
C ARG A 127 -18.25 -8.56 -18.88
N ARG A 128 -18.13 -9.05 -17.64
CA ARG A 128 -18.85 -8.48 -16.48
C ARG A 128 -18.37 -7.08 -16.12
N HIS A 129 -17.06 -6.82 -16.21
CA HIS A 129 -16.48 -5.49 -16.04
C HIS A 129 -17.00 -4.50 -17.09
N ALA A 130 -17.06 -4.90 -18.37
CA ALA A 130 -17.60 -4.08 -19.46
C ALA A 130 -19.08 -3.73 -19.24
N MET A 131 -19.88 -4.71 -18.79
CA MET A 131 -21.29 -4.52 -18.44
C MET A 131 -21.50 -3.81 -17.07
N SER A 132 -20.43 -3.50 -16.35
CA SER A 132 -20.46 -2.91 -15.00
C SER A 132 -21.30 -3.70 -13.99
N LEU A 133 -21.27 -5.03 -14.12
CA LEU A 133 -21.92 -5.97 -13.21
C LEU A 133 -20.94 -6.51 -12.15
N PRO A 134 -21.44 -6.96 -10.98
CA PRO A 134 -20.60 -7.61 -9.98
C PRO A 134 -19.87 -8.83 -10.55
N VAL A 135 -18.59 -8.99 -10.21
CA VAL A 135 -17.69 -9.98 -10.85
C VAL A 135 -17.46 -11.24 -10.01
N ARG A 136 -17.69 -11.18 -8.69
CA ARG A 136 -17.36 -12.27 -7.75
C ARG A 136 -18.54 -13.22 -7.48
N GLY A 137 -19.41 -13.42 -8.48
CA GLY A 137 -20.56 -14.33 -8.36
C GLY A 137 -21.72 -13.80 -7.50
N GLN A 138 -21.77 -12.51 -7.19
CA GLN A 138 -22.90 -11.94 -6.45
C GLN A 138 -24.22 -12.04 -7.24
N ASN A 139 -25.34 -12.26 -6.54
CA ASN A 139 -26.67 -12.33 -7.16
C ASN A 139 -27.08 -10.96 -7.74
N THR A 140 -27.41 -10.94 -9.04
CA THR A 140 -27.78 -9.73 -9.78
C THR A 140 -29.27 -9.56 -10.02
N ARG A 141 -30.12 -10.50 -9.56
CA ARG A 141 -31.58 -10.43 -9.76
C ARG A 141 -32.21 -9.22 -9.06
N SER A 142 -31.82 -8.99 -7.79
CA SER A 142 -32.31 -7.84 -6.99
C SER A 142 -31.34 -6.66 -7.01
N ASN A 143 -30.03 -6.93 -6.90
CA ASN A 143 -29.02 -5.88 -6.69
C ASN A 143 -28.32 -5.41 -7.98
N GLY A 144 -28.70 -5.94 -9.14
CA GLY A 144 -28.07 -5.63 -10.43
C GLY A 144 -28.23 -4.16 -10.85
N LEU A 145 -29.40 -3.57 -10.61
CA LEU A 145 -29.68 -2.17 -10.95
C LEU A 145 -28.82 -1.19 -10.13
N THR A 146 -28.75 -1.41 -8.82
CA THR A 146 -27.91 -0.62 -7.91
C THR A 146 -26.44 -0.75 -8.28
N ALA A 147 -25.98 -1.96 -8.62
CA ALA A 147 -24.60 -2.18 -9.05
C ALA A 147 -24.28 -1.41 -10.33
N ARG A 148 -25.14 -1.48 -11.37
CA ARG A 148 -24.95 -0.69 -12.60
C ARG A 148 -24.87 0.80 -12.30
N LYS A 149 -25.79 1.35 -11.49
CA LYS A 149 -25.77 2.77 -11.11
C LYS A 149 -24.49 3.16 -10.36
N LEU A 150 -24.06 2.35 -9.38
CA LEU A 150 -22.97 2.71 -8.47
C LEU A 150 -21.58 2.38 -9.00
N ASN A 151 -21.43 1.42 -9.90
CA ASN A 151 -20.13 0.98 -10.42
C ASN A 151 -19.52 1.97 -11.43
N HIS A 152 -20.31 2.87 -12.00
CA HIS A 152 -19.83 3.95 -12.88
C HIS A 152 -19.43 5.21 -12.12
N LEU A 153 -19.95 5.41 -10.91
CA LEU A 153 -19.60 6.56 -10.09
C LEU A 153 -18.14 6.38 -9.68
N LYS A 154 -17.26 7.24 -10.21
CA LYS A 154 -16.00 7.55 -9.51
C LYS A 154 -16.43 7.92 -8.11
N ARG A 155 -16.16 7.07 -7.11
CA ARG A 155 -16.42 7.36 -5.70
C ARG A 155 -15.51 8.52 -5.29
N ARG A 156 -15.90 9.71 -5.72
CA ARG A 156 -15.29 11.00 -5.46
C ARG A 156 -15.73 11.36 -4.06
N ASN A 157 -14.98 10.90 -3.07
CA ASN A 157 -14.93 11.39 -1.68
C ASN A 157 -13.86 10.63 -0.87
N MET A 158 -12.64 10.58 -1.40
CA MET A 158 -11.41 10.29 -0.65
C MET A 158 -10.38 11.35 -1.07
N SER A 159 -10.71 12.62 -0.83
CA SER A 159 -9.85 13.79 -0.99
C SER A 159 -9.60 14.44 0.37
#